data_AF-A0A8B6DNZ8-F1
#
_entry.id   AF-A0A8B6DNZ8-F1
#
_cell.length_a   1.000
_cell.length_b   1.000
_cell.length_c   1.000
_cell.angle_alpha   90.00
_cell.angle_beta   90.00
_cell.angle_gamma   90.00
#
_symmetry.space_group_name_H-M   'P 1'
#
loop_
_entity.id
_entity.type
_entity.pdbx_description
1 polymer ?
#
loop_
_entity_poly.entity_id
_entity_poly.type
_entity_poly.pdbx_seq_one_letter_code
_entity_poly.pdbx_strand_id
1 'polypeptide(L)'
;MKDGYCNKRKTFDKLNRKFSIQKERDLQEQLNSNCKRDFWRSIGKFGVANERTENITWDIVNPDGTVNTDRGAVLNTWRSDFETLYARNDNIDDLCNLVNEEDIYELSPEMFAIYINDLVECINNLQCGIRIGDDLVSILLYADDIALIAPDKDSLQKMLDVVSDWCSQWKLDVIDRSMWLDEHLTFDKAVRELSKSASRALGALYGKFISAGGMTHSVYSKLYSTMVEPVLFYCSGIWGTKVHSVINSIQNKAAKFFMSVGRYTANTTAIRGDMGWTSCFTKQRTACIRLLSRILRSDDTRLTRKITEWTKNRRKGWYVKVKRFAETVDATAILNDTLISTKTVMRTIKERFDVVDNDEFKQALFDDSNNSSDINDLCEDM
;
A
#
# COMPACT_ATOMS: atom_id res chain seq x y z
N MET A 1 15.80 29.03 -24.83
CA MET A 1 16.50 28.79 -23.54
C MET A 1 16.03 27.54 -22.81
N LYS A 2 14.72 27.27 -22.71
CA LYS A 2 14.15 26.12 -21.96
C LYS A 2 14.60 24.74 -22.48
N ASP A 3 14.65 24.55 -23.81
CA ASP A 3 15.08 23.28 -24.41
C ASP A 3 16.57 22.98 -24.22
N GLY A 4 17.40 24.03 -24.21
CA GLY A 4 18.83 23.93 -23.90
C GLY A 4 19.08 23.51 -22.45
N TYR A 5 18.26 23.99 -21.50
CA TYR A 5 18.33 23.57 -20.10
C TYR A 5 17.88 22.11 -19.92
N CYS A 6 16.78 21.69 -20.56
CA CYS A 6 16.30 20.31 -20.49
C CYS A 6 17.31 19.31 -21.05
N ASN A 7 17.98 19.61 -22.16
CA ASN A 7 19.02 18.74 -22.70
C ASN A 7 20.27 18.70 -21.80
N LYS A 8 20.68 19.84 -21.23
CA LYS A 8 21.78 19.87 -20.25
C LYS A 8 21.44 19.08 -18.99
N ARG A 9 20.20 19.15 -18.49
CA ARG A 9 19.71 18.37 -17.34
C ARG A 9 19.70 16.87 -17.62
N LYS A 10 19.17 16.43 -18.76
CA LYS A 10 19.22 15.00 -19.17
C LYS A 10 20.65 14.48 -19.26
N THR A 11 21.57 15.30 -19.77
CA THR A 11 22.99 14.95 -19.87
C THR A 11 23.64 14.87 -18.49
N PHE A 12 23.33 15.81 -17.60
CA PHE A 12 23.75 15.81 -16.21
C PHE A 12 23.23 14.58 -15.46
N ASP A 13 21.95 14.25 -15.57
CA ASP A 13 21.36 13.08 -14.90
C ASP A 13 21.97 11.77 -15.42
N LYS A 14 22.29 11.69 -16.71
CA LYS A 14 22.98 10.54 -17.32
C LYS A 14 24.42 10.41 -16.81
N LEU A 15 25.13 11.53 -16.65
CA LEU A 15 26.48 11.56 -16.06
C LEU A 15 26.44 11.19 -14.57
N ASN A 16 25.49 11.74 -13.82
CA ASN A 16 25.32 11.45 -12.39
C ASN A 16 25.00 9.97 -12.17
N ARG A 17 24.15 9.37 -13.01
CA ARG A 17 23.87 7.93 -12.98
C ARG A 17 25.11 7.09 -13.29
N LYS A 18 25.93 7.48 -14.27
CA LYS A 18 27.22 6.83 -14.55
C LYS A 18 28.19 6.97 -13.37
N PHE A 19 28.25 8.14 -12.75
CA PHE A 19 29.13 8.41 -11.61
C PHE A 19 28.72 7.60 -10.37
N SER A 20 27.41 7.50 -10.09
CA SER A 20 26.90 6.63 -9.01
C SER A 20 27.21 5.15 -9.27
N ILE A 21 27.03 4.66 -10.50
CA ILE A 21 27.37 3.28 -10.87
C ILE A 21 28.87 3.02 -10.73
N GLN A 22 29.72 4.00 -11.13
CA GLN A 22 31.17 3.88 -10.98
C GLN A 22 31.58 3.87 -9.50
N LYS A 23 31.05 4.79 -8.69
CA LYS A 23 31.28 4.82 -7.24
C LYS A 23 30.85 3.51 -6.57
N GLU A 24 29.75 2.90 -7.03
CA GLU A 24 29.25 1.62 -6.53
C GLU A 24 30.15 0.44 -6.97
N ARG A 25 30.71 0.48 -8.18
CA ARG A 25 31.75 -0.46 -8.64
C ARG A 25 33.07 -0.30 -7.86
N ASP A 26 33.51 0.92 -7.63
CA ASP A 26 34.72 1.20 -6.86
C ASP A 26 34.55 0.76 -5.40
N LEU A 27 33.35 0.93 -4.81
CA LEU A 27 33.00 0.35 -3.51
C LEU A 27 32.99 -1.18 -3.55
N GLN A 28 32.47 -1.80 -4.62
CA GLN A 28 32.51 -3.26 -4.78
C GLN A 28 33.94 -3.79 -4.91
N GLU A 29 34.83 -3.07 -5.59
CA GLU A 29 36.24 -3.43 -5.70
C GLU A 29 36.96 -3.28 -4.34
N GLN A 30 36.65 -2.24 -3.56
CA GLN A 30 37.16 -2.07 -2.20
C GLN A 30 36.63 -3.14 -1.22
N LEU A 31 35.37 -3.58 -1.38
CA LEU A 31 34.75 -4.60 -0.53
C LEU A 31 35.17 -6.03 -0.89
N ASN A 32 35.75 -6.25 -2.08
CA ASN A 32 36.27 -7.55 -2.50
C ASN A 32 37.66 -7.88 -1.93
N SER A 33 38.38 -6.90 -1.36
CA SER A 33 39.62 -7.15 -0.65
C SER A 33 39.44 -7.00 0.87
N ASN A 34 39.48 -8.15 1.55
CA ASN A 34 39.69 -8.36 2.99
C ASN A 34 38.47 -8.57 3.90
N CYS A 35 38.39 -9.83 4.34
CA CYS A 35 37.72 -10.38 5.54
C CYS A 35 36.19 -10.20 5.68
N LYS A 36 35.46 -11.28 5.36
CA LYS A 36 34.00 -11.46 5.58
C LYS A 36 33.52 -11.11 7.00
N ARG A 37 34.37 -11.17 8.03
CA ARG A 37 33.99 -10.81 9.41
C ARG A 37 33.83 -9.31 9.61
N ASP A 38 34.62 -8.49 8.93
CA ASP A 38 34.55 -7.04 9.06
C ASP A 38 33.38 -6.46 8.26
N PHE A 39 32.99 -7.13 7.16
CA PHE A 39 31.78 -6.82 6.39
C PHE A 39 30.49 -6.94 7.23
N TRP A 40 30.31 -8.03 7.98
CA TRP A 40 29.12 -8.19 8.84
C TRP A 40 29.13 -7.23 10.04
N ARG A 41 30.31 -6.85 10.54
CA ARG A 41 30.44 -5.80 11.55
C ARG A 41 30.11 -4.40 11.01
N SER A 42 30.35 -4.12 9.73
CA SER A 42 29.98 -2.83 9.12
C SER A 42 28.50 -2.79 8.75
N ILE A 43 27.93 -3.89 8.24
CA ILE A 43 26.50 -4.01 7.96
C ILE A 43 25.65 -3.92 9.24
N GLY A 44 26.11 -4.52 10.36
CA GLY A 44 25.46 -4.38 11.66
C GLY A 44 25.47 -2.95 12.23
N LYS A 45 26.31 -2.07 11.68
CA LYS A 45 26.33 -0.63 12.00
C LYS A 45 25.35 0.18 11.15
N PHE A 46 24.89 -0.37 10.02
CA PHE A 46 23.88 0.27 9.17
C PHE A 46 22.48 -0.16 9.59
N GLY A 47 21.82 0.72 10.34
CA GLY A 47 20.43 0.61 10.76
C GLY A 47 20.10 1.69 11.80
N VAL A 48 18.83 2.11 11.83
CA VAL A 48 18.30 3.17 12.70
C VAL A 48 18.63 2.95 14.19
N ALA A 49 18.90 1.71 14.61
CA ALA A 49 19.27 1.37 15.97
C ALA A 49 20.62 1.96 16.43
N ASN A 50 21.58 2.19 15.52
CA ASN A 50 22.87 2.83 15.84
C ASN A 50 22.93 4.32 15.43
N GLU A 51 21.94 4.80 14.67
CA GLU A 51 21.76 6.23 14.34
C GLU A 51 20.96 6.98 15.41
N ARG A 52 20.31 6.27 16.35
CA ARG A 52 19.88 6.86 17.63
C ARG A 52 21.12 7.06 18.51
N THR A 53 21.78 8.19 18.34
CA THR A 53 22.81 8.65 19.28
C THR A 53 22.23 8.97 20.66
N GLU A 54 20.91 9.11 20.75
CA GLU A 54 20.22 9.48 21.99
C GLU A 54 19.19 8.40 22.35
N ASN A 55 19.35 7.83 23.54
CA ASN A 55 18.25 7.12 24.19
C ASN A 55 17.14 8.15 24.43
N ILE A 56 15.88 7.78 24.19
CA ILE A 56 14.75 8.60 24.64
C ILE A 56 14.97 8.90 26.11
N THR A 57 15.16 10.17 26.43
CA THR A 57 15.44 10.70 27.75
C THR A 57 14.24 10.39 28.65
N TRP A 58 14.50 9.69 29.76
CA TRP A 58 13.49 9.29 30.76
C TRP A 58 13.58 10.22 31.97
N ASP A 59 13.71 11.50 31.71
CA ASP A 59 13.95 12.55 32.69
C ASP A 59 12.94 13.67 32.46
N ILE A 60 12.22 14.02 33.52
CA ILE A 60 11.38 15.21 33.56
C ILE A 60 12.02 16.20 34.52
N VAL A 61 12.19 17.43 34.03
CA VAL A 61 12.64 18.56 34.85
C VAL A 61 11.41 19.15 35.53
N ASN A 62 11.33 19.01 36.84
CA ASN A 62 10.29 19.67 37.62
C ASN A 62 10.51 21.20 37.61
N PRO A 63 9.48 22.02 37.88
CA PRO A 63 9.58 23.49 37.90
C PRO A 63 10.61 24.05 38.89
N ASP A 64 11.06 23.23 39.85
CA ASP A 64 12.10 23.55 40.83
C ASP A 64 13.53 23.24 40.33
N GLY A 65 13.68 22.80 39.07
CA GLY A 65 14.95 22.45 38.44
C GLY A 65 15.48 21.06 38.79
N THR A 66 14.70 20.24 39.53
CA THR A 66 15.11 18.87 39.87
C THR A 66 14.73 17.87 38.77
N VAL A 67 15.64 16.95 38.48
CA VAL A 67 15.45 15.92 37.44
C VAL A 67 14.87 14.66 38.07
N ASN A 68 13.66 14.26 37.63
CA ASN A 68 12.99 13.05 38.07
C ASN A 68 13.07 11.96 36.98
N THR A 69 13.65 10.82 37.32
CA THR A 69 13.86 9.67 36.42
C THR A 69 12.94 8.48 36.73
N ASP A 70 11.99 8.62 37.66
CA ASP A 70 11.04 7.56 37.98
C ASP A 70 10.03 7.36 36.84
N ARG A 71 9.99 6.15 36.30
CA ARG A 71 9.21 5.80 35.11
C ARG A 71 7.70 6.01 35.30
N GLY A 72 7.19 5.82 36.52
CA GLY A 72 5.78 6.04 36.84
C GLY A 72 5.42 7.53 36.85
N ALA A 73 6.28 8.35 37.44
CA ALA A 73 6.12 9.81 37.46
C ALA A 73 6.24 10.41 36.05
N VAL A 74 7.19 9.93 35.24
CA VAL A 74 7.40 10.39 33.86
C VAL A 74 6.15 10.17 33.01
N LEU A 75 5.61 8.95 33.03
CA LEU A 75 4.43 8.59 32.23
C LEU A 75 3.14 9.31 32.67
N ASN A 76 2.98 9.57 33.96
CA ASN A 76 1.81 10.31 34.45
C ASN A 76 1.88 11.80 34.12
N THR A 77 3.08 12.39 34.14
CA THR A 77 3.28 13.78 33.75
C THR A 77 3.06 13.96 32.26
N TRP A 78 3.66 13.09 31.42
CA TRP A 78 3.38 13.07 29.98
C TRP A 78 1.88 12.88 29.67
N ARG A 79 1.18 12.05 30.45
CA ARG A 79 -0.28 11.90 30.31
C ARG A 79 -1.02 13.20 30.63
N SER A 80 -0.64 13.91 31.70
CA SER A 80 -1.25 15.17 32.10
C SER A 80 -0.97 16.30 31.08
N ASP A 81 0.27 16.38 30.57
CA ASP A 81 0.65 17.36 29.56
C ASP A 81 -0.09 17.09 28.24
N PHE A 82 -0.21 15.81 27.87
CA PHE A 82 -1.01 15.38 26.73
C PHE A 82 -2.49 15.72 26.90
N GLU A 83 -3.08 15.54 28.08
CA GLU A 83 -4.47 15.95 28.36
C GLU A 83 -4.64 17.48 28.31
N THR A 84 -3.61 18.24 28.70
CA THR A 84 -3.62 19.71 28.68
C THR A 84 -3.54 20.27 27.25
N LEU A 85 -2.87 19.59 26.32
CA LEU A 85 -2.84 19.97 24.90
C LEU A 85 -4.23 19.94 24.23
N TYR A 86 -5.15 19.11 24.72
CA TYR A 86 -6.54 19.06 24.23
C TYR A 86 -7.49 20.01 24.98
N ALA A 87 -7.05 20.60 26.09
CA ALA A 87 -7.82 21.61 26.81
C ALA A 87 -7.64 22.96 26.11
N ARG A 88 -8.64 23.31 25.29
CA ARG A 88 -8.81 24.56 24.55
C ARG A 88 -8.27 25.79 25.32
N ASN A 89 -7.10 26.29 24.93
CA ASN A 89 -6.59 27.59 25.38
C ASN A 89 -6.79 28.61 24.25
N ASP A 90 -7.57 29.66 24.52
CA ASP A 90 -7.95 30.72 23.59
C ASP A 90 -6.80 31.71 23.27
N ASN A 91 -5.56 31.41 23.67
CA ASN A 91 -4.38 32.24 23.41
C ASN A 91 -3.35 31.46 22.59
N ILE A 92 -3.41 31.65 21.27
CA ILE A 92 -2.49 31.09 20.28
C ILE A 92 -1.06 31.67 20.44
N ASP A 93 -0.92 32.83 21.07
CA ASP A 93 0.36 33.54 21.20
C ASP A 93 1.34 32.89 22.20
N ASP A 94 0.86 32.09 23.16
CA ASP A 94 1.72 31.40 24.15
C ASP A 94 2.23 30.04 23.64
N LEU A 95 1.59 29.44 22.63
CA LEU A 95 2.02 28.17 22.02
C LEU A 95 3.36 28.30 21.28
N CYS A 96 3.61 29.44 20.63
CA CYS A 96 4.84 29.68 19.88
C CYS A 96 6.09 29.81 20.76
N ASN A 97 5.95 30.10 22.06
CA ASN A 97 7.07 30.31 22.98
C ASN A 97 7.45 29.07 23.81
N LEU A 98 6.65 28.00 23.74
CA LEU A 98 6.79 26.78 24.56
C LEU A 98 7.18 25.53 23.77
N VAL A 99 7.20 25.61 22.44
CA VAL A 99 7.42 24.45 21.57
C VAL A 99 8.89 24.46 21.13
N ASN A 100 9.67 23.48 21.61
CA ASN A 100 11.02 23.25 21.09
C ASN A 100 10.91 22.83 19.61
N GLU A 101 11.91 23.13 18.78
CA GLU A 101 11.91 22.80 17.34
C GLU A 101 11.59 21.31 17.06
N GLU A 102 11.90 20.41 17.99
CA GLU A 102 11.62 18.97 17.86
C GLU A 102 10.13 18.61 18.01
N ASP A 103 9.38 19.32 18.87
CA ASP A 103 7.95 19.09 19.12
C ASP A 103 7.06 19.59 17.96
N ILE A 104 7.58 20.50 17.13
CA ILE A 104 6.91 21.02 15.92
C ILE A 104 6.69 19.91 14.89
N TYR A 105 7.64 18.98 14.77
CA TYR A 105 7.56 17.88 13.79
C TYR A 105 6.52 16.83 14.17
N GLU A 106 6.29 16.61 15.47
CA GLU A 106 5.29 15.65 15.96
C GLU A 106 3.86 16.18 15.79
N LEU A 107 3.66 17.51 15.86
CA LEU A 107 2.37 18.17 15.64
C LEU A 107 2.05 18.48 14.16
N SER A 108 3.00 18.22 13.25
CA SER A 108 2.87 18.53 11.83
C SER A 108 1.61 17.91 11.18
N PRO A 109 1.29 16.62 11.39
CA PRO A 109 0.08 16.02 10.82
C PRO A 109 -1.22 16.67 11.31
N GLU A 110 -1.28 17.03 12.59
CA GLU A 110 -2.43 17.63 13.25
C GLU A 110 -2.63 19.07 12.78
N MET A 111 -1.55 19.85 12.70
CA MET A 111 -1.56 21.21 12.15
C MET A 111 -2.02 21.22 10.70
N PHE A 112 -1.59 20.24 9.92
CA PHE A 112 -2.04 20.08 8.54
C PHE A 112 -3.52 19.71 8.43
N ALA A 113 -4.04 18.88 9.35
CA ALA A 113 -5.46 18.53 9.40
C ALA A 113 -6.35 19.75 9.76
N ILE A 114 -5.93 20.58 10.71
CA ILE A 114 -6.61 21.84 11.06
C ILE A 114 -6.62 22.77 9.84
N TYR A 115 -5.47 22.90 9.19
CA TYR A 115 -5.29 23.76 8.04
C TYR A 115 -6.19 23.38 6.85
N ILE A 116 -6.38 22.09 6.57
CA ILE A 116 -7.29 21.60 5.52
C ILE A 116 -8.78 21.76 5.89
N ASN A 117 -9.13 21.90 7.17
CA ASN A 117 -10.53 21.96 7.58
C ASN A 117 -11.31 23.14 6.95
N ASP A 118 -10.64 24.27 6.72
CA ASP A 118 -11.23 25.44 6.04
C ASP A 118 -11.67 25.09 4.60
N LEU A 119 -10.88 24.26 3.90
CA LEU A 119 -11.23 23.79 2.55
C LEU A 119 -12.47 22.89 2.56
N VAL A 120 -12.61 22.04 3.59
CA VAL A 120 -13.75 21.15 3.77
C VAL A 120 -15.04 21.95 3.92
N GLU A 121 -15.01 23.01 4.72
CA GLU A 121 -16.16 23.87 4.94
C GLU A 121 -16.59 24.58 3.65
N CYS A 122 -15.63 25.16 2.90
CA CYS A 122 -15.89 25.78 1.60
C CYS A 122 -16.56 24.82 0.62
N ILE A 123 -16.11 23.57 0.52
CA ILE A 123 -16.67 22.58 -0.41
C ILE A 123 -18.03 22.05 0.07
N ASN A 124 -18.21 21.84 1.37
CA ASN A 124 -19.50 21.43 1.92
C ASN A 124 -20.59 22.50 1.74
N ASN A 125 -20.22 23.78 1.78
CA ASN A 125 -21.13 24.90 1.54
C ASN A 125 -21.67 24.95 0.10
N LEU A 126 -20.95 24.38 -0.87
CA LEU A 126 -21.44 24.27 -2.26
C LEU A 126 -22.64 23.31 -2.40
N GLN A 127 -22.82 22.38 -1.45
CA GLN A 127 -23.86 21.34 -1.49
C GLN A 127 -23.84 20.49 -2.78
N CYS A 128 -22.70 20.42 -3.46
CA CYS A 128 -22.52 19.73 -4.74
C CYS A 128 -22.14 18.24 -4.59
N GLY A 129 -22.23 17.66 -3.39
CA GLY A 129 -21.82 16.27 -3.10
C GLY A 129 -22.82 15.20 -3.57
N ILE A 130 -22.46 13.94 -3.38
CA ILE A 130 -23.34 12.79 -3.59
C ILE A 130 -24.06 12.43 -2.28
N ARG A 131 -25.38 12.27 -2.33
CA ARG A 131 -26.17 11.78 -1.19
C ARG A 131 -26.03 10.27 -1.01
N ILE A 132 -25.55 9.85 0.16
CA ILE A 132 -25.45 8.45 0.58
C ILE A 132 -26.27 8.27 1.86
N GLY A 133 -27.50 7.79 1.74
CA GLY A 133 -28.46 7.82 2.85
C GLY A 133 -28.85 9.25 3.18
N ASP A 134 -28.71 9.65 4.44
CA ASP A 134 -28.98 11.01 4.93
C ASP A 134 -27.76 11.94 4.82
N ASP A 135 -26.57 11.39 4.56
CA ASP A 135 -25.32 12.14 4.53
C ASP A 135 -25.01 12.64 3.10
N LEU A 136 -24.58 13.91 2.97
CA LEU A 136 -24.04 14.47 1.74
C LEU A 136 -22.50 14.37 1.76
N VAL A 137 -21.92 13.59 0.85
CA VAL A 137 -20.46 13.42 0.76
C VAL A 137 -19.93 14.16 -0.46
N SER A 138 -19.11 15.18 -0.22
CA SER A 138 -18.54 16.08 -1.24
C SER A 138 -17.01 15.92 -1.38
N ILE A 139 -16.32 15.64 -0.28
CA ILE A 139 -14.86 15.58 -0.20
C ILE A 139 -14.41 14.42 0.71
N LEU A 140 -13.34 13.75 0.32
CA LEU A 140 -12.58 12.82 1.15
C LEU A 140 -11.12 13.28 1.18
N LEU A 141 -10.54 13.30 2.37
CA LEU A 141 -9.18 13.78 2.60
C LEU A 141 -8.36 12.68 3.26
N TYR A 142 -7.14 12.52 2.77
CA TYR A 142 -6.13 11.68 3.41
C TYR A 142 -4.76 12.33 3.26
N ALA A 143 -4.32 13.03 4.30
CA ALA A 143 -3.14 13.89 4.23
C ALA A 143 -3.22 14.79 2.98
N ASP A 144 -2.18 14.77 2.13
CA ASP A 144 -2.05 15.56 0.91
C ASP A 144 -2.99 15.11 -0.23
N ASP A 145 -3.59 13.91 -0.14
CA ASP A 145 -4.52 13.41 -1.15
C ASP A 145 -5.96 13.93 -0.90
N ILE A 146 -6.48 14.67 -1.89
CA ILE A 146 -7.86 15.17 -1.91
C ILE A 146 -8.67 14.43 -2.98
N ALA A 147 -9.79 13.85 -2.59
CA ALA A 147 -10.76 13.26 -3.51
C ALA A 147 -12.10 13.99 -3.47
N LEU A 148 -12.44 14.66 -4.57
CA LEU A 148 -13.72 15.34 -4.76
C LEU A 148 -14.73 14.39 -5.39
N ILE A 149 -15.98 14.45 -4.91
CA ILE A 149 -17.05 13.58 -5.37
C ILE A 149 -18.27 14.44 -5.70
N ALA A 150 -18.66 14.43 -6.98
CA ALA A 150 -19.79 15.20 -7.49
C ALA A 150 -20.70 14.33 -8.38
N PRO A 151 -22.00 14.65 -8.49
CA PRO A 151 -22.96 13.91 -9.31
C PRO A 151 -22.82 14.17 -10.81
N ASP A 152 -22.27 15.32 -11.19
CA ASP A 152 -22.14 15.76 -12.58
C ASP A 152 -20.85 16.59 -12.79
N LYS A 153 -20.49 16.78 -14.07
CA LYS A 153 -19.26 17.46 -14.46
C LYS A 153 -19.24 18.94 -14.05
N ASP A 154 -20.39 19.62 -14.11
CA ASP A 154 -20.47 21.05 -13.81
C ASP A 154 -20.31 21.29 -12.31
N SER A 155 -20.93 20.42 -11.49
CA SER A 155 -20.74 20.36 -10.04
C SER A 155 -19.28 20.05 -9.67
N LEU A 156 -18.63 19.12 -10.37
CA LEU A 156 -17.21 18.82 -10.15
C LEU A 156 -16.32 20.02 -10.50
N GLN A 157 -16.59 20.69 -11.62
CA GLN A 157 -15.83 21.87 -12.04
C GLN A 157 -15.93 22.98 -11.00
N LYS A 158 -17.12 23.25 -10.46
CA LYS A 158 -17.31 24.21 -9.36
C LYS A 158 -16.47 23.87 -8.12
N MET A 159 -16.41 22.59 -7.75
CA MET A 159 -15.56 22.17 -6.64
C MET A 159 -14.07 22.36 -6.95
N LEU A 160 -13.64 22.06 -8.18
CA LEU A 160 -12.26 22.25 -8.62
C LEU A 160 -11.87 23.73 -8.64
N ASP A 161 -12.78 24.61 -9.06
CA ASP A 161 -12.54 26.05 -9.07
C ASP A 161 -12.32 26.56 -7.63
N VAL A 162 -13.15 26.12 -6.66
CA VAL A 162 -12.96 26.45 -5.24
C VAL A 162 -11.64 25.90 -4.67
N VAL A 163 -11.27 24.66 -5.02
CA VAL A 163 -9.96 24.11 -4.62
C VAL A 163 -8.82 24.93 -5.23
N SER A 164 -8.94 25.32 -6.50
CA SER A 164 -7.93 26.12 -7.19
C SER A 164 -7.76 27.50 -6.55
N ASP A 165 -8.86 28.16 -6.21
CA ASP A 165 -8.85 29.46 -5.54
C ASP A 165 -8.24 29.35 -4.14
N TRP A 166 -8.60 28.32 -3.39
CA TRP A 166 -8.04 28.06 -2.07
C TRP A 166 -6.54 27.74 -2.14
N CYS A 167 -6.10 26.85 -3.04
CA CYS A 167 -4.69 26.56 -3.26
C CYS A 167 -3.91 27.82 -3.66
N SER A 168 -4.51 28.71 -4.46
CA SER A 168 -3.89 29.99 -4.85
C SER A 168 -3.76 30.95 -3.65
N GLN A 169 -4.79 31.03 -2.81
CA GLN A 169 -4.79 31.84 -1.58
C GLN A 169 -3.66 31.42 -0.64
N TRP A 170 -3.43 30.12 -0.50
CA TRP A 170 -2.45 29.58 0.42
C TRP A 170 -1.12 29.15 -0.22
N LYS A 171 -0.93 29.43 -1.51
CA LYS A 171 0.30 29.13 -2.27
C LYS A 171 0.69 27.66 -2.28
N LEU A 172 -0.29 26.77 -2.42
CA LEU A 172 -0.08 25.34 -2.59
C LEU A 172 -0.03 24.98 -4.07
N ASP A 173 0.97 24.18 -4.44
CA ASP A 173 1.09 23.62 -5.78
C ASP A 173 0.26 22.33 -5.90
N VAL A 174 -0.75 22.33 -6.77
CA VAL A 174 -1.54 21.12 -7.06
C VAL A 174 -0.76 20.23 -8.01
N ILE A 175 -0.42 19.02 -7.55
CA ILE A 175 0.29 18.01 -8.34
C ILE A 175 -0.62 16.79 -8.54
N ASP A 176 -0.97 16.50 -9.79
CA ASP A 176 -1.76 15.31 -10.15
C ASP A 176 -0.87 14.06 -10.18
N ARG A 177 -0.75 13.36 -9.03
CA ARG A 177 0.09 12.14 -8.89
C ARG A 177 -0.54 11.02 -8.06
N SER A 178 -1.85 10.96 -7.94
CA SER A 178 -2.53 9.94 -7.13
C SER A 178 -3.21 8.83 -7.96
N MET A 179 -3.90 7.92 -7.28
CA MET A 179 -4.49 6.71 -7.83
C MET A 179 -5.58 7.02 -8.87
N TRP A 180 -5.31 6.69 -10.14
CA TRP A 180 -6.25 6.91 -11.24
C TRP A 180 -7.51 6.05 -11.10
N LEU A 181 -8.64 6.69 -10.82
CA LEU A 181 -9.96 6.12 -11.04
C LEU A 181 -10.41 6.52 -12.45
N ASP A 182 -10.55 5.53 -13.31
CA ASP A 182 -11.05 5.72 -14.67
C ASP A 182 -12.56 6.07 -14.64
N GLU A 183 -13.06 6.73 -15.69
CA GLU A 183 -14.49 7.09 -15.84
C GLU A 183 -15.40 5.86 -15.86
N HIS A 184 -14.84 4.70 -16.22
CA HIS A 184 -15.50 3.41 -16.18
C HIS A 184 -15.34 2.67 -14.83
N LEU A 185 -14.73 3.32 -13.83
CA LEU A 185 -14.37 2.74 -12.53
C LEU A 185 -13.57 1.44 -12.69
N THR A 186 -12.69 1.40 -13.71
CA THR A 186 -11.80 0.27 -13.96
C THR A 186 -10.49 0.44 -13.19
N PHE A 187 -10.02 -0.63 -12.56
CA PHE A 187 -8.76 -0.63 -11.80
C PHE A 187 -7.56 -1.09 -12.65
N ASP A 188 -7.73 -1.26 -13.96
CA ASP A 188 -6.72 -1.86 -14.83
C ASP A 188 -5.45 -1.01 -14.95
N LYS A 189 -5.60 0.32 -14.96
CA LYS A 189 -4.45 1.25 -14.92
C LYS A 189 -3.72 1.16 -13.58
N ALA A 190 -4.44 1.19 -12.47
CA ALA A 190 -3.87 1.07 -11.13
C ALA A 190 -3.12 -0.26 -10.94
N VAL A 191 -3.72 -1.38 -11.36
CA VAL A 191 -3.10 -2.71 -11.30
C VAL A 191 -1.84 -2.79 -12.15
N ARG A 192 -1.80 -2.14 -13.33
CA ARG A 192 -0.60 -2.07 -14.16
C ARG A 192 0.54 -1.29 -13.49
N GLU A 193 0.24 -0.17 -12.83
CA GLU A 193 1.27 0.59 -12.11
C GLU A 193 1.78 -0.14 -10.85
N LEU A 194 0.89 -0.80 -10.12
CA LEU A 194 1.27 -1.69 -9.02
C LEU A 194 2.18 -2.83 -9.52
N SER A 195 1.84 -3.43 -10.67
CA SER A 195 2.65 -4.47 -11.30
C SER A 195 4.05 -3.98 -11.69
N LYS A 196 4.18 -2.76 -12.24
CA LYS A 196 5.50 -2.16 -12.51
C LYS A 196 6.31 -1.99 -11.23
N SER A 197 5.69 -1.54 -10.16
CA SER A 197 6.32 -1.37 -8.85
C SER A 197 6.75 -2.70 -8.23
N ALA A 198 5.87 -3.71 -8.26
CA ALA A 198 6.19 -5.06 -7.81
C ALA A 198 7.29 -5.72 -8.67
N SER A 199 7.34 -5.43 -9.98
CA SER A 199 8.43 -5.90 -10.86
C SER A 199 9.79 -5.31 -10.46
N ARG A 200 9.84 -4.05 -10.01
CA ARG A 200 11.06 -3.45 -9.47
C ARG A 200 11.49 -4.13 -8.15
N ALA A 201 10.53 -4.39 -7.26
CA ALA A 201 10.79 -5.13 -6.02
C ALA A 201 11.30 -6.55 -6.29
N LEU A 202 10.75 -7.23 -7.30
CA LEU A 202 11.22 -8.53 -7.76
C LEU A 202 12.64 -8.46 -8.32
N GLY A 203 12.99 -7.42 -9.07
CA GLY A 203 14.37 -7.18 -9.52
C GLY A 203 15.35 -7.04 -8.35
N ALA A 204 14.96 -6.36 -7.27
CA ALA A 204 15.76 -6.27 -6.05
C ALA A 204 15.94 -7.64 -5.36
N LEU A 205 14.89 -8.48 -5.36
CA LEU A 205 14.97 -9.86 -4.88
C LEU A 205 15.96 -10.69 -5.70
N TYR A 206 15.93 -10.57 -7.04
CA TYR A 206 16.90 -11.26 -7.91
C TYR A 206 18.34 -10.84 -7.64
N GLY A 207 18.58 -9.53 -7.47
CA GLY A 207 19.90 -9.03 -7.10
C GLY A 207 20.41 -9.63 -5.79
N LYS A 208 19.55 -9.72 -4.76
CA LYS A 208 19.89 -10.37 -3.49
C LYS A 208 20.15 -11.87 -3.65
N PHE A 209 19.35 -12.56 -4.47
CA PHE A 209 19.53 -13.98 -4.77
C PHE A 209 20.88 -14.28 -5.40
N ILE A 210 21.23 -13.51 -6.45
CA ILE A 210 22.50 -13.70 -7.17
C ILE A 210 23.68 -13.33 -6.28
N SER A 211 23.60 -12.22 -5.54
CA SER A 211 24.67 -11.77 -4.64
C SER A 211 24.95 -12.77 -3.51
N ALA A 212 23.93 -13.51 -3.07
CA ALA A 212 24.06 -14.57 -2.08
C ALA A 212 24.61 -15.89 -2.66
N GLY A 213 24.76 -16.02 -3.99
CA GLY A 213 25.10 -17.28 -4.65
C GLY A 213 23.94 -18.29 -4.70
N GLY A 214 22.71 -17.80 -4.57
CA GLY A 214 21.49 -18.62 -4.44
C GLY A 214 20.91 -18.60 -3.02
N MET A 215 19.72 -19.18 -2.86
CA MET A 215 19.09 -19.38 -1.56
C MET A 215 18.13 -20.57 -1.57
N THR A 216 17.78 -21.08 -0.39
CA THR A 216 16.80 -22.17 -0.27
C THR A 216 15.38 -21.69 -0.59
N HIS A 217 14.50 -22.62 -0.97
CA HIS A 217 13.10 -22.33 -1.29
C HIS A 217 12.38 -21.60 -0.17
N SER A 218 12.59 -22.00 1.09
CA SER A 218 11.97 -21.37 2.25
C SER A 218 12.37 -19.89 2.37
N VAL A 219 13.66 -19.59 2.22
CA VAL A 219 14.18 -18.21 2.30
C VAL A 219 13.67 -17.39 1.11
N TYR A 220 13.69 -17.93 -0.10
CA TYR A 220 13.20 -17.25 -1.29
C TYR A 220 11.70 -16.93 -1.21
N SER A 221 10.90 -17.92 -0.82
CA SER A 221 9.46 -17.77 -0.63
C SER A 221 9.16 -16.73 0.46
N LYS A 222 9.94 -16.73 1.55
CA LYS A 222 9.78 -15.74 2.60
C LYS A 222 10.11 -14.34 2.09
N LEU A 223 11.24 -14.15 1.41
CA LEU A 223 11.63 -12.86 0.85
C LEU A 223 10.64 -12.34 -0.19
N TYR A 224 10.13 -13.22 -1.06
CA TYR A 224 9.06 -12.88 -2.00
C TYR A 224 7.81 -12.40 -1.27
N SER A 225 7.36 -13.13 -0.24
CA SER A 225 6.18 -12.77 0.56
C SER A 225 6.34 -11.46 1.35
N THR A 226 7.57 -11.06 1.67
CA THR A 226 7.84 -9.83 2.42
C THR A 226 8.14 -8.62 1.55
N MET A 227 8.74 -8.82 0.37
CA MET A 227 9.18 -7.70 -0.49
C MET A 227 8.24 -7.44 -1.66
N VAL A 228 7.75 -8.51 -2.30
CA VAL A 228 7.01 -8.41 -3.57
C VAL A 228 5.51 -8.43 -3.30
N GLU A 229 5.04 -9.37 -2.48
CA GLU A 229 3.59 -9.53 -2.21
C GLU A 229 2.92 -8.29 -1.61
N PRO A 230 3.52 -7.55 -0.66
CA PRO A 230 2.87 -6.37 -0.10
C PRO A 230 2.65 -5.27 -1.14
N VAL A 231 3.59 -5.10 -2.08
CA VAL A 231 3.48 -4.16 -3.20
C VAL A 231 2.45 -4.66 -4.22
N LEU A 232 2.49 -5.95 -4.54
CA LEU A 232 1.65 -6.57 -5.55
C LEU A 232 0.17 -6.64 -5.15
N PHE A 233 -0.11 -6.90 -3.88
CA PHE A 233 -1.45 -7.05 -3.34
C PHE A 233 -1.92 -5.82 -2.55
N TYR A 234 -1.22 -4.69 -2.70
CA TYR A 234 -1.65 -3.43 -2.11
C TYR A 234 -3.07 -3.08 -2.57
N CYS A 235 -3.96 -2.77 -1.63
CA CYS A 235 -5.37 -2.50 -1.87
C CYS A 235 -6.15 -3.60 -2.62
N SER A 236 -5.63 -4.83 -2.69
CA SER A 236 -6.30 -5.96 -3.37
C SER A 236 -7.68 -6.29 -2.84
N GLY A 237 -8.02 -5.87 -1.61
CA GLY A 237 -9.39 -6.00 -1.08
C GLY A 237 -10.44 -5.19 -1.87
N ILE A 238 -10.03 -4.16 -2.60
CA ILE A 238 -10.93 -3.29 -3.38
C ILE A 238 -10.99 -3.78 -4.84
N TRP A 239 -9.82 -3.87 -5.50
CA TRP A 239 -9.75 -4.20 -6.93
C TRP A 239 -9.73 -5.71 -7.22
N GLY A 240 -9.43 -6.57 -6.24
CA GLY A 240 -9.33 -8.04 -6.37
C GLY A 240 -10.66 -8.77 -6.60
N THR A 241 -11.66 -8.09 -7.16
CA THR A 241 -12.92 -8.69 -7.61
C THR A 241 -12.85 -9.20 -9.06
N LYS A 242 -11.81 -8.83 -9.80
CA LYS A 242 -11.52 -9.31 -11.16
C LYS A 242 -10.17 -10.00 -11.18
N VAL A 243 -10.03 -10.96 -12.10
CA VAL A 243 -8.74 -11.61 -12.36
C VAL A 243 -7.90 -10.70 -13.24
N HIS A 244 -6.67 -10.43 -12.83
CA HIS A 244 -5.71 -9.64 -13.60
C HIS A 244 -4.51 -10.51 -13.97
N SER A 245 -4.37 -10.86 -15.25
CA SER A 245 -3.29 -11.72 -15.77
C SER A 245 -1.88 -11.16 -15.51
N VAL A 246 -1.75 -9.84 -15.43
CA VAL A 246 -0.50 -9.15 -15.15
C VAL A 246 0.05 -9.50 -13.76
N ILE A 247 -0.82 -9.73 -12.78
CA ILE A 247 -0.42 -10.12 -11.42
C ILE A 247 0.12 -11.55 -11.41
N ASN A 248 -0.55 -12.47 -12.11
CA ASN A 248 -0.10 -13.85 -12.29
C ASN A 248 1.25 -13.92 -13.01
N SER A 249 1.50 -13.01 -13.94
CA SER A 249 2.76 -12.94 -14.67
C SER A 249 3.96 -12.64 -13.77
N ILE A 250 3.79 -11.86 -12.70
CA ILE A 250 4.86 -11.55 -11.73
C ILE A 250 5.19 -12.79 -10.90
N GLN A 251 4.19 -13.47 -10.35
CA GLN A 251 4.39 -14.69 -9.58
C GLN A 251 5.04 -15.78 -10.46
N ASN A 252 4.60 -15.92 -11.71
CA ASN A 252 5.18 -16.86 -12.66
C ASN A 252 6.64 -16.53 -12.98
N LYS A 253 6.99 -15.26 -13.17
CA LYS A 253 8.39 -14.83 -13.38
C LYS A 253 9.27 -15.20 -12.18
N ALA A 254 8.78 -14.94 -10.97
CA ALA A 254 9.49 -15.25 -9.74
C ALA A 254 9.70 -16.76 -9.53
N ALA A 255 8.67 -17.57 -9.82
CA ALA A 255 8.75 -19.02 -9.77
C ALA A 255 9.72 -19.58 -10.82
N LYS A 256 9.62 -19.12 -12.06
CA LYS A 256 10.52 -19.53 -13.16
C LYS A 256 11.98 -19.21 -12.86
N PHE A 257 12.24 -18.03 -12.30
CA PHE A 257 13.59 -17.63 -11.91
C PHE A 257 14.18 -18.56 -10.86
N PHE A 258 13.42 -18.90 -9.82
CA PHE A 258 13.88 -19.79 -8.76
C PHE A 258 14.16 -21.21 -9.27
N MET A 259 13.27 -21.74 -10.10
CA MET A 259 13.41 -23.07 -10.72
C MET A 259 14.45 -23.10 -11.85
N SER A 260 15.07 -21.97 -12.19
CA SER A 260 16.06 -21.84 -13.29
C SER A 260 15.54 -22.32 -14.65
N VAL A 261 14.22 -22.18 -14.89
CA VAL A 261 13.59 -22.55 -16.16
C VAL A 261 13.52 -21.36 -17.12
N GLY A 262 13.44 -21.66 -18.42
CA GLY A 262 13.34 -20.65 -19.46
C GLY A 262 12.14 -19.70 -19.26
N ARG A 263 12.30 -18.43 -19.67
CA ARG A 263 11.23 -17.43 -19.56
C ARG A 263 9.95 -17.86 -20.27
N TYR A 264 10.09 -18.55 -21.39
CA TYR A 264 8.99 -18.97 -22.28
C TYR A 264 8.49 -20.39 -22.02
N THR A 265 8.91 -21.05 -20.93
CA THR A 265 8.40 -22.40 -20.62
C THR A 265 6.88 -22.36 -20.45
N ALA A 266 6.17 -23.14 -21.27
CA ALA A 266 4.71 -23.19 -21.34
C ALA A 266 4.07 -23.86 -20.11
N ASN A 267 4.77 -24.82 -19.48
CA ASN A 267 4.32 -25.59 -18.32
C ASN A 267 4.30 -24.79 -17.00
N THR A 268 3.65 -23.62 -17.02
CA THR A 268 3.51 -22.73 -15.86
C THR A 268 2.69 -23.36 -14.74
N THR A 269 1.76 -24.27 -15.08
CA THR A 269 1.00 -25.07 -14.12
C THR A 269 1.93 -25.99 -13.34
N ALA A 270 2.76 -26.81 -13.99
CA ALA A 270 3.72 -27.69 -13.29
C ALA A 270 4.67 -26.90 -12.36
N ILE A 271 5.21 -25.78 -12.84
CA ILE A 271 6.10 -24.90 -12.05
C ILE A 271 5.39 -24.35 -10.80
N ARG A 272 4.10 -24.01 -10.90
CA ARG A 272 3.32 -23.57 -9.73
C ARG A 272 3.13 -24.70 -8.72
N GLY A 273 2.90 -25.92 -9.21
CA GLY A 273 2.83 -27.12 -8.37
C GLY A 273 4.13 -27.34 -7.58
N ASP A 274 5.27 -27.31 -8.26
CA ASP A 274 6.60 -27.50 -7.64
C ASP A 274 6.95 -26.41 -6.62
N MET A 275 6.55 -25.16 -6.90
CA MET A 275 6.77 -24.05 -5.95
C MET A 275 5.90 -24.13 -4.71
N GLY A 276 4.73 -24.78 -4.77
CA GLY A 276 3.78 -24.87 -3.66
C GLY A 276 3.29 -23.51 -3.15
N TRP A 277 3.29 -22.48 -4.01
CA TRP A 277 2.84 -21.14 -3.63
C TRP A 277 1.32 -21.02 -3.77
N THR A 278 0.66 -20.43 -2.77
CA THR A 278 -0.75 -20.04 -2.89
C THR A 278 -0.95 -19.13 -4.10
N SER A 279 -1.98 -19.39 -4.90
CA SER A 279 -2.27 -18.59 -6.09
C SER A 279 -2.55 -17.12 -5.75
N CYS A 280 -2.17 -16.22 -6.66
CA CYS A 280 -2.52 -14.81 -6.57
C CYS A 280 -4.03 -14.58 -6.41
N PHE A 281 -4.83 -15.45 -7.03
CA PHE A 281 -6.28 -15.39 -6.98
C PHE A 281 -6.83 -15.67 -5.58
N THR A 282 -6.38 -16.75 -4.94
CA THR A 282 -6.74 -17.07 -3.56
C THR A 282 -6.34 -15.93 -2.62
N LYS A 283 -5.15 -15.34 -2.81
CA LYS A 283 -4.69 -14.20 -2.00
C LYS A 283 -5.58 -12.96 -2.18
N GLN A 284 -5.96 -12.62 -3.41
CA GLN A 284 -6.83 -11.49 -3.72
C GLN A 284 -8.23 -11.68 -3.13
N ARG A 285 -8.85 -12.85 -3.33
CA ARG A 285 -10.19 -13.15 -2.80
C ARG A 285 -10.21 -13.15 -1.28
N THR A 286 -9.19 -13.74 -0.66
CA THR A 286 -9.00 -13.70 0.79
C THR A 286 -8.88 -12.26 1.30
N ALA A 287 -8.20 -11.36 0.56
CA ALA A 287 -8.13 -9.94 0.90
C ALA A 287 -9.48 -9.22 0.79
N CYS A 288 -10.26 -9.50 -0.27
CA CYS A 288 -11.61 -8.95 -0.45
C CYS A 288 -12.55 -9.36 0.68
N ILE A 289 -12.57 -10.65 1.01
CA ILE A 289 -13.42 -11.17 2.08
C ILE A 289 -12.97 -10.65 3.44
N ARG A 290 -11.66 -10.57 3.70
CA ARG A 290 -11.13 -9.94 4.92
C ARG A 290 -11.60 -8.50 5.09
N LEU A 291 -11.61 -7.73 4.00
CA LEU A 291 -12.12 -6.36 4.00
C LEU A 291 -13.62 -6.33 4.30
N LEU A 292 -14.40 -7.21 3.65
CA LEU A 292 -15.83 -7.33 3.91
C LEU A 292 -16.11 -7.70 5.37
N SER A 293 -15.43 -8.71 5.93
CA SER A 293 -15.58 -9.09 7.34
C SER A 293 -15.27 -7.92 8.28
N ARG A 294 -14.26 -7.11 7.95
CA ARG A 294 -13.89 -5.94 8.77
C ARG A 294 -14.96 -4.86 8.73
N ILE A 295 -15.55 -4.61 7.55
CA ILE A 295 -16.66 -3.67 7.39
C ILE A 295 -17.94 -4.21 8.04
N LEU A 296 -18.16 -5.53 7.99
CA LEU A 296 -19.36 -6.13 8.59
C LEU A 296 -19.36 -6.07 10.12
N ARG A 297 -18.18 -5.95 10.72
CA ARG A 297 -17.97 -5.84 12.18
C ARG A 297 -17.65 -4.43 12.64
N SER A 298 -17.56 -3.46 11.72
CA SER A 298 -17.36 -2.05 12.08
C SER A 298 -18.68 -1.42 12.53
N ASP A 299 -18.57 -0.38 13.34
CA ASP A 299 -19.73 0.38 13.82
C ASP A 299 -20.60 0.94 12.70
N ASP A 300 -21.90 1.01 12.95
CA ASP A 300 -22.92 1.41 11.96
C ASP A 300 -22.85 2.90 11.61
N THR A 301 -22.20 3.72 12.45
CA THR A 301 -21.96 5.14 12.16
C THR A 301 -20.93 5.36 11.05
N ARG A 302 -20.05 4.40 10.80
CA ARG A 302 -18.94 4.57 9.85
C ARG A 302 -19.43 4.60 8.41
N LEU A 303 -18.97 5.57 7.61
CA LEU A 303 -19.35 5.73 6.21
C LEU A 303 -19.20 4.43 5.39
N THR A 304 -18.11 3.68 5.58
CA THR A 304 -17.89 2.40 4.87
C THR A 304 -18.96 1.36 5.16
N ARG A 305 -19.51 1.36 6.38
CA ARG A 305 -20.59 0.48 6.81
C ARG A 305 -21.93 0.93 6.21
N LYS A 306 -22.25 2.22 6.31
CA LYS A 306 -23.44 2.81 5.65
C LYS A 306 -23.46 2.56 4.13
N ILE A 307 -22.33 2.77 3.45
CA ILE A 307 -22.19 2.47 2.01
C ILE A 307 -22.43 0.98 1.76
N THR A 308 -21.84 0.11 2.57
CA THR A 308 -22.00 -1.34 2.37
C THR A 308 -23.46 -1.76 2.52
N GLU A 309 -24.15 -1.31 3.58
CA GLU A 309 -25.59 -1.55 3.76
C GLU A 309 -26.41 -1.02 2.58
N TRP A 310 -26.15 0.21 2.14
CA TRP A 310 -26.80 0.78 0.97
C TRP A 310 -26.56 -0.04 -0.31
N THR A 311 -25.34 -0.57 -0.50
CA THR A 311 -25.03 -1.42 -1.67
C THR A 311 -25.67 -2.81 -1.62
N LYS A 312 -26.09 -3.33 -0.44
CA LYS A 312 -26.73 -4.65 -0.35
C LYS A 312 -28.01 -4.73 -1.19
N ASN A 313 -28.73 -3.61 -1.31
CA ASN A 313 -29.98 -3.51 -2.05
C ASN A 313 -29.79 -3.38 -3.57
N ARG A 314 -28.54 -3.25 -4.05
CA ARG A 314 -28.23 -3.08 -5.47
C ARG A 314 -27.88 -4.41 -6.14
N ARG A 315 -28.35 -4.61 -7.37
CA ARG A 315 -28.09 -5.84 -8.16
C ARG A 315 -26.63 -6.02 -8.60
N LYS A 316 -25.88 -4.92 -8.73
CA LYS A 316 -24.48 -4.91 -9.17
C LYS A 316 -23.67 -4.03 -8.22
N GLY A 317 -22.55 -4.55 -7.73
CA GLY A 317 -21.67 -3.83 -6.82
C GLY A 317 -20.52 -4.70 -6.33
N TRP A 318 -19.55 -4.07 -5.67
CA TRP A 318 -18.43 -4.76 -5.03
C TRP A 318 -18.93 -5.81 -4.01
N TYR A 319 -19.90 -5.43 -3.15
CA TYR A 319 -20.50 -6.34 -2.16
C TYR A 319 -21.05 -7.61 -2.79
N VAL A 320 -21.84 -7.50 -3.87
CA VAL A 320 -22.44 -8.67 -4.55
C VAL A 320 -21.36 -9.60 -5.11
N LYS A 321 -20.27 -9.05 -5.67
CA LYS A 321 -19.16 -9.86 -6.18
C LYS A 321 -18.42 -10.58 -5.06
N VAL A 322 -18.13 -9.90 -3.95
CA VAL A 322 -17.44 -10.51 -2.81
C VAL A 322 -18.34 -11.52 -2.08
N LYS A 323 -19.65 -11.27 -2.01
CA LYS A 323 -20.63 -12.23 -1.50
C LYS A 323 -20.63 -13.51 -2.35
N ARG A 324 -20.59 -13.42 -3.67
CA ARG A 324 -20.43 -14.60 -4.54
C ARG A 324 -19.16 -15.38 -4.25
N PHE A 325 -18.04 -14.70 -3.96
CA PHE A 325 -16.83 -15.40 -3.54
C PHE A 325 -17.04 -16.15 -2.22
N ALA A 326 -17.72 -15.54 -1.26
CA ALA A 326 -18.06 -16.23 -0.01
C ALA A 326 -19.01 -17.43 -0.23
N GLU A 327 -19.96 -17.32 -1.17
CA GLU A 327 -20.84 -18.42 -1.57
C GLU A 327 -20.07 -19.56 -2.22
N THR A 328 -19.07 -19.28 -3.06
CA THR A 328 -18.24 -20.33 -3.69
C THR A 328 -17.45 -21.17 -2.70
N VAL A 329 -17.14 -20.63 -1.52
CA VAL A 329 -16.43 -21.34 -0.44
C VAL A 329 -17.34 -21.66 0.75
N ASP A 330 -18.65 -21.57 0.58
CA ASP A 330 -19.67 -21.83 1.64
C ASP A 330 -19.40 -21.06 2.96
N ALA A 331 -18.80 -19.87 2.86
CA ALA A 331 -18.35 -19.09 4.02
C ALA A 331 -19.39 -18.05 4.48
N THR A 332 -20.58 -18.02 3.88
CA THR A 332 -21.62 -17.02 4.17
C THR A 332 -22.10 -17.08 5.62
N ALA A 333 -22.26 -18.28 6.19
CA ALA A 333 -22.65 -18.46 7.59
C ALA A 333 -21.56 -17.94 8.55
N ILE A 334 -20.30 -18.25 8.24
CA ILE A 334 -19.13 -17.87 9.06
C ILE A 334 -18.90 -16.35 9.03
N LEU A 335 -19.22 -15.68 7.92
CA LEU A 335 -19.06 -14.23 7.80
C LEU A 335 -20.10 -13.43 8.59
N ASN A 336 -21.27 -14.00 8.81
CA ASN A 336 -22.34 -13.37 9.57
C ASN A 336 -22.25 -13.67 11.08
N ASP A 337 -21.42 -14.64 11.47
CA ASP A 337 -21.21 -14.99 12.86
C ASP A 337 -20.27 -13.99 13.55
N THR A 338 -20.84 -13.18 14.44
CA THR A 338 -20.11 -12.17 15.21
C THR A 338 -19.32 -12.77 16.37
N LEU A 339 -19.56 -14.03 16.75
CA LEU A 339 -18.92 -14.71 17.89
C LEU A 339 -17.54 -15.28 17.54
N ILE A 340 -17.25 -15.52 16.26
CA ILE A 340 -15.98 -16.12 15.83
C ILE A 340 -14.91 -15.04 15.66
N SER A 341 -13.71 -15.28 16.20
CA SER A 341 -12.55 -14.40 15.97
C SER A 341 -12.25 -14.26 14.47
N THR A 342 -12.00 -13.02 14.00
CA THR A 342 -11.66 -12.72 12.60
C THR A 342 -10.48 -13.59 12.12
N LYS A 343 -9.53 -13.90 13.01
CA LYS A 343 -8.38 -14.74 12.67
C LYS A 343 -8.79 -16.18 12.31
N THR A 344 -9.73 -16.75 13.06
CA THR A 344 -10.26 -18.10 12.83
C THR A 344 -11.08 -18.14 11.54
N VAL A 345 -11.96 -17.15 11.34
CA VAL A 345 -12.74 -16.99 10.10
C VAL A 345 -11.82 -16.95 8.88
N MET A 346 -10.78 -16.11 8.92
CA MET A 346 -9.87 -15.95 7.78
C MET A 346 -9.02 -17.19 7.52
N ARG A 347 -8.64 -17.95 8.56
CA ARG A 347 -7.92 -19.21 8.39
C ARG A 347 -8.78 -20.23 7.64
N THR A 348 -10.01 -20.44 8.10
CA THR A 348 -10.95 -21.39 7.46
C THR A 348 -11.28 -20.97 6.03
N ILE A 349 -11.48 -19.68 5.77
CA ILE A 349 -11.71 -19.17 4.41
C ILE A 349 -10.52 -19.45 3.50
N LYS A 350 -9.29 -19.23 4.00
CA LYS A 350 -8.08 -19.51 3.23
C LYS A 350 -7.97 -20.99 2.88
N GLU A 351 -8.17 -21.87 3.86
CA GLU A 351 -8.14 -23.33 3.66
C GLU A 351 -9.16 -23.78 2.60
N ARG A 352 -10.38 -23.21 2.63
CA ARG A 352 -11.42 -23.52 1.64
C ARG A 352 -11.08 -23.02 0.24
N PHE A 353 -10.47 -21.84 0.11
CA PHE A 353 -9.97 -21.39 -1.20
C PHE A 353 -8.82 -22.25 -1.70
N ASP A 354 -7.93 -22.69 -0.81
CA ASP A 354 -6.83 -23.57 -1.18
C ASP A 354 -7.37 -24.92 -1.73
N VAL A 355 -8.49 -25.44 -1.22
CA VAL A 355 -9.15 -26.63 -1.79
C VAL A 355 -9.68 -26.36 -3.21
N VAL A 356 -10.43 -25.27 -3.40
CA VAL A 356 -10.97 -24.90 -4.72
C VAL A 356 -9.84 -24.69 -5.74
N ASP A 357 -8.79 -23.96 -5.36
CA ASP A 357 -7.62 -23.68 -6.21
C ASP A 357 -6.87 -24.97 -6.57
N ASN A 358 -6.78 -25.94 -5.64
CA ASN A 358 -6.18 -27.24 -5.92
C ASN A 358 -7.01 -28.08 -6.90
N ASP A 359 -8.34 -27.99 -6.85
CA ASP A 359 -9.21 -28.71 -7.78
C ASP A 359 -9.16 -28.08 -9.18
N GLU A 360 -9.18 -26.75 -9.28
CA GLU A 360 -8.94 -26.03 -10.54
C GLU A 360 -7.54 -26.34 -11.11
N PHE A 361 -6.52 -26.40 -10.24
CA PHE A 361 -5.16 -26.78 -10.62
C PHE A 361 -5.09 -28.19 -11.20
N LYS A 362 -5.71 -29.18 -10.55
CA LYS A 362 -5.72 -30.57 -11.03
C LYS A 362 -6.41 -30.67 -12.39
N GLN A 363 -7.54 -29.97 -12.57
CA GLN A 363 -8.21 -29.91 -13.86
C GLN A 363 -7.25 -29.37 -14.93
N ALA A 364 -6.64 -28.20 -14.68
CA ALA A 364 -5.71 -27.58 -15.62
C ALA A 364 -4.41 -28.38 -15.88
N LEU A 365 -4.00 -29.27 -14.97
CA LEU A 365 -2.82 -30.12 -15.14
C LEU A 365 -3.07 -31.31 -16.07
N PHE A 366 -4.31 -31.83 -16.09
CA PHE A 366 -4.70 -33.00 -16.88
C PHE A 366 -5.56 -32.65 -18.10
N ASP A 367 -5.80 -31.37 -18.36
CA ASP A 367 -6.49 -30.88 -19.56
C ASP A 367 -5.47 -30.70 -20.70
N ASP A 368 -5.27 -31.74 -21.52
CA ASP A 368 -4.36 -31.74 -22.68
C ASP A 368 -4.85 -30.83 -23.84
N SER A 369 -6.04 -30.22 -23.70
CA SER A 369 -6.70 -29.43 -24.74
C SER A 369 -6.10 -28.03 -24.95
N ASN A 370 -5.36 -27.47 -23.98
CA ASN A 370 -4.80 -26.10 -24.05
C ASN A 370 -3.31 -26.02 -24.44
N ASN A 371 -2.62 -27.16 -24.63
CA ASN A 371 -1.20 -27.15 -25.03
C ASN A 371 -0.97 -26.96 -26.54
N SER A 372 -2.03 -26.87 -27.36
CA SER A 372 -1.95 -26.75 -28.83
C SER A 372 -2.32 -25.39 -29.40
N SER A 373 -2.89 -24.48 -28.61
CA SER A 373 -3.39 -23.17 -29.09
C SER A 373 -2.40 -22.00 -28.93
N ASP A 374 -1.42 -22.09 -28.03
CA ASP A 374 -0.45 -21.01 -27.78
C ASP A 374 0.76 -20.99 -28.73
N ILE A 375 0.79 -21.87 -29.76
CA ILE A 375 1.88 -21.93 -30.76
C ILE A 375 1.60 -21.07 -32.00
N ASN A 376 0.35 -20.69 -32.29
CA ASN A 376 0.01 -19.99 -33.54
C ASN A 376 0.00 -18.45 -33.46
N ASP A 377 0.08 -17.84 -32.28
CA ASP A 377 0.02 -16.37 -32.13
C ASP A 377 1.39 -15.67 -31.97
N LEU A 378 2.50 -16.36 -32.30
CA LEU A 378 3.86 -15.79 -32.25
C LEU A 378 4.58 -15.72 -33.61
N CYS A 379 3.87 -15.91 -34.73
CA CYS A 379 4.45 -15.81 -36.07
C CYS A 379 3.91 -14.65 -36.95
N GLU A 380 3.02 -13.80 -36.45
CA GLU A 380 2.63 -12.57 -37.15
C GLU A 380 3.06 -11.35 -36.34
N ASP A 381 4.34 -11.00 -36.49
CA ASP A 381 4.83 -9.62 -36.57
C ASP A 381 6.36 -9.68 -36.65
N MET A 382 6.81 -9.80 -37.90
CA MET A 382 8.19 -9.60 -38.35
C MET A 382 8.34 -8.16 -38.86
#